data_AF-A0A6N7HZU1-F1
#
_entry.id   AF-A0A6N7HZU1-F1
#
_cell.length_a   1.000
_cell.length_b   1.000
_cell.length_c   1.000
_cell.angle_alpha   90.00
_cell.angle_beta   90.00
_cell.angle_gamma   90.00
#
_symmetry.space_group_name_H-M   'P 1'
#
loop_
_entity.id
_entity.type
_entity.pdbx_description
1 polymer ?
#
loop_
_entity_poly.entity_id
_entity_poly.type
_entity_poly.pdbx_seq_one_letter_code
_entity_poly.pdbx_strand_id
1 'polypeptide(L)'
;MVCSPGELDRLAKNARARWVDEQLWFGQLVRASTQLGMDGASLQRVRRRAHLSEEQFHRAMSWNAGKDTPRRVLPGGQQLN
;
A
#
# COMPACT_ATOMS: atom_id res chain seq x y z
N MET A 1 -5.92 14.45 30.74
CA MET A 1 -5.04 14.89 29.64
C MET A 1 -5.95 15.22 28.48
N VAL A 2 -6.26 16.50 28.28
CA VAL A 2 -7.23 16.96 27.26
C VAL A 2 -6.44 17.18 25.97
N CYS A 3 -6.68 16.38 24.93
CA CYS A 3 -6.12 16.64 23.61
C CYS A 3 -6.66 17.98 23.11
N SER A 4 -5.76 18.93 22.85
CA SER A 4 -6.12 20.24 22.33
C SER A 4 -6.71 20.06 20.92
N PRO A 5 -7.73 20.82 20.50
CA PRO A 5 -8.28 20.72 19.15
C PRO A 5 -7.23 20.85 18.03
N GLY A 6 -6.17 21.63 18.25
CA GLY A 6 -5.03 21.73 17.33
C GLY A 6 -4.15 20.46 17.26
N GLU A 7 -4.08 19.67 18.32
CA GLU A 7 -3.36 18.38 18.33
C GLU A 7 -4.14 17.31 17.56
N LEU A 8 -5.47 17.31 17.68
CA LEU A 8 -6.35 16.43 16.91
C LEU A 8 -6.29 16.74 15.41
N ASP A 9 -6.28 18.02 15.01
CA ASP A 9 -6.15 18.41 13.61
C ASP A 9 -4.78 18.01 13.02
N ARG A 10 -3.70 18.18 13.78
CA ARG A 10 -2.36 17.73 13.35
C ARG A 10 -2.30 16.20 13.23
N LEU A 11 -2.89 15.46 14.16
CA LEU A 11 -2.99 14.00 14.10
C LEU A 11 -3.80 13.55 12.88
N ALA A 12 -4.94 14.20 12.62
CA ALA A 12 -5.77 13.90 11.46
C ALA A 12 -5.06 14.20 10.14
N LYS A 13 -4.35 15.33 10.03
CA LYS A 13 -3.54 15.67 8.85
C LYS A 13 -2.41 14.68 8.63
N ASN A 14 -1.70 14.29 9.68
CA ASN A 14 -0.62 13.30 9.60
C ASN A 14 -1.16 11.91 9.25
N ALA A 15 -2.29 11.51 9.83
CA ALA A 15 -2.96 10.26 9.49
C ALA A 15 -3.40 10.25 8.01
N ARG A 16 -3.97 11.36 7.53
CA ARG A 16 -4.36 11.53 6.13
C ARG A 16 -3.17 11.50 5.18
N ALA A 17 -2.07 12.17 5.53
CA ALA A 17 -0.84 12.13 4.72
C ALA A 17 -0.27 10.71 4.62
N ARG A 18 -0.21 9.99 5.75
CA ARG A 18 0.24 8.58 5.77
C ARG A 18 -0.68 7.68 4.96
N TRP A 19 -2.00 7.89 5.04
CA TRP A 19 -2.97 7.16 4.22
C TRP A 19 -2.73 7.37 2.71
N VAL A 20 -2.37 8.59 2.30
CA VAL A 20 -2.02 8.91 0.91
C VAL A 20 -0.75 8.16 0.49
N ASP A 21 0.27 8.10 1.35
CA ASP A 21 1.50 7.35 1.07
C ASP A 21 1.22 5.85 0.86
N GLU A 22 0.39 5.24 1.71
CA GLU A 22 0.05 3.82 1.62
C GLU A 22 -0.71 3.49 0.33
N GLN A 23 -1.64 4.35 -0.06
CA GLN A 23 -2.33 4.25 -1.34
C GLN A 23 -1.36 4.37 -2.53
N LEU A 24 -0.41 5.30 -2.46
CA LEU A 24 0.60 5.48 -3.49
C LEU A 24 1.50 4.25 -3.63
N TRP A 25 1.98 3.69 -2.52
CA TRP A 25 2.77 2.46 -2.52
C TRP A 25 1.99 1.27 -3.09
N PHE A 26 0.70 1.14 -2.75
CA PHE A 26 -0.13 0.11 -3.36
C PHE A 26 -0.30 0.31 -4.88
N GLY A 27 -0.46 1.56 -5.33
CA GLY A 27 -0.47 1.90 -6.75
C GLY A 27 0.85 1.52 -7.46
N GLN A 28 1.98 1.64 -6.78
CA GLN A 28 3.28 1.20 -7.31
C GLN A 28 3.36 -0.32 -7.45
N LEU A 29 2.82 -1.09 -6.49
CA LEU A 29 2.70 -2.55 -6.60
C LEU A 29 1.85 -2.97 -7.80
N VAL A 30 0.70 -2.30 -7.99
CA VAL A 30 -0.18 -2.54 -9.14
C VAL A 30 0.58 -2.30 -10.45
N ARG A 31 1.27 -1.17 -10.59
CA ARG A 31 2.04 -0.84 -11.79
C ARG A 31 3.22 -1.79 -12.00
N ALA A 32 3.91 -2.18 -10.94
CA ALA A 32 5.02 -3.12 -11.01
C ALA A 32 4.53 -4.50 -11.45
N SER A 33 3.35 -4.93 -11.00
CA SER A 33 2.78 -6.23 -11.35
C SER A 33 2.48 -6.41 -12.84
N THR A 34 2.22 -5.31 -13.56
CA THR A 34 1.91 -5.33 -15.00
C THR A 34 3.15 -5.18 -15.90
N GLN A 35 4.34 -5.10 -15.33
CA GLN A 35 5.56 -4.94 -16.12
C GLN A 35 5.99 -6.25 -16.76
N LEU A 36 6.70 -6.16 -17.88
CA LEU A 36 7.15 -7.33 -18.65
C LEU A 36 7.90 -8.34 -17.76
N GLY A 37 7.48 -9.61 -17.84
CA GLY A 37 8.07 -10.71 -17.08
C GLY A 37 7.65 -10.80 -15.62
N MET A 38 6.62 -10.05 -15.20
CA MET A 38 6.04 -10.13 -13.85
C MET A 38 4.81 -11.04 -13.77
N ASP A 39 4.27 -11.52 -14.89
CA ASP A 39 3.10 -12.43 -14.88
C ASP A 39 3.36 -13.66 -14.01
N GLY A 40 2.48 -13.88 -13.02
CA GLY A 40 2.62 -14.98 -12.06
C GLY A 40 3.85 -14.89 -11.14
N ALA A 41 4.61 -13.79 -11.15
CA ALA A 41 5.77 -13.60 -10.28
C ALA A 41 5.38 -13.60 -8.79
N SER A 42 6.31 -13.92 -7.90
CA SER A 42 6.04 -13.82 -6.47
C SER A 42 5.84 -12.37 -6.03
N LEU A 43 5.03 -12.14 -4.98
CA LEU A 43 4.85 -10.81 -4.39
C LEU A 43 6.17 -10.17 -3.96
N GLN A 44 7.13 -10.96 -3.49
CA GLN A 44 8.46 -10.45 -3.12
C GLN A 44 9.21 -9.88 -4.34
N ARG A 45 9.06 -10.50 -5.51
CA ARG A 45 9.65 -9.98 -6.76
C ARG A 45 8.95 -8.71 -7.22
N VAL A 46 7.62 -8.66 -7.14
CA VAL A 46 6.84 -7.44 -7.42
C VAL A 46 7.21 -6.30 -6.47
N ARG A 47 7.37 -6.58 -5.16
CA ARG A 47 7.84 -5.60 -4.17
C ARG A 47 9.18 -5.01 -4.55
N ARG A 48 10.17 -5.86 -4.87
CA ARG A 48 11.50 -5.41 -5.30
C ARG A 48 11.41 -4.57 -6.57
N ARG A 49 10.56 -4.96 -7.52
CA ARG A 49 10.32 -4.23 -8.77
C ARG A 49 9.65 -2.87 -8.55
N ALA A 50 8.79 -2.76 -7.53
CA ALA A 50 8.17 -1.53 -7.08
C ALA A 50 9.11 -0.65 -6.24
N HIS A 51 10.34 -1.09 -5.94
CA HIS A 51 11.31 -0.40 -5.09
C HIS A 51 10.78 -0.08 -3.67
N LEU A 52 9.86 -0.90 -3.17
CA LEU A 52 9.32 -0.72 -1.82
C LEU A 52 10.19 -1.43 -0.77
N SER A 53 10.41 -0.75 0.35
CA SER A 53 10.91 -1.41 1.56
C SER A 53 9.89 -2.44 2.07
N GLU A 54 10.32 -3.33 2.96
CA GLU A 54 9.42 -4.30 3.59
C GLU A 54 8.32 -3.62 4.40
N GLU A 55 8.67 -2.56 5.14
CA GLU A 55 7.69 -1.78 5.90
C GLU A 55 6.66 -1.10 4.99
N GLN A 56 7.10 -0.44 3.90
CA GLN A 56 6.20 0.21 2.95
C GLN A 56 5.27 -0.81 2.28
N PHE A 57 5.80 -1.98 1.96
CA PHE A 57 5.01 -3.09 1.43
C PHE A 57 3.93 -3.52 2.43
N HIS A 58 4.29 -3.78 3.70
CA HIS A 58 3.31 -4.15 4.72
C HIS A 58 2.24 -3.08 4.91
N ARG A 59 2.61 -1.80 4.97
CA ARG A 59 1.63 -0.72 5.10
C ARG A 59 0.71 -0.59 3.88
N ALA A 60 1.25 -0.77 2.66
CA ALA A 60 0.43 -0.81 1.44
C ALA A 60 -0.55 -1.99 1.44
N MET A 61 -0.14 -3.16 1.92
CA MET A 61 -1.00 -4.33 2.07
C MET A 61 -2.10 -4.10 3.11
N SER A 62 -1.75 -3.57 4.28
CA SER A 62 -2.71 -3.20 5.33
C SER A 62 -3.72 -2.17 4.84
N TRP A 63 -3.28 -1.17 4.07
CA TRP A 63 -4.18 -0.21 3.45
C TRP A 63 -5.17 -0.87 2.50
N ASN A 64 -4.72 -1.80 1.64
CA ASN A 64 -5.63 -2.53 0.74
C ASN A 64 -6.61 -3.41 1.52
N ALA A 65 -6.17 -4.06 2.59
CA ALA A 65 -7.02 -4.87 3.46
C ALA A 65 -8.09 -4.05 4.20
N GLY A 66 -7.79 -2.78 4.51
CA GLY A 66 -8.72 -1.85 5.17
C GLY A 66 -9.77 -1.20 4.25
N LYS A 67 -9.79 -1.52 2.95
CA LYS A 67 -10.80 -1.00 2.01
C LYS A 67 -12.11 -1.77 2.14
N ASP A 68 -13.23 -1.15 1.77
CA ASP A 68 -14.52 -1.84 1.66
C ASP A 68 -14.49 -3.00 0.66
N THR A 69 -13.67 -2.85 -0.39
CA THR A 69 -13.44 -3.87 -1.42
C THR A 69 -11.93 -4.08 -1.63
N PRO A 70 -11.27 -4.88 -0.76
CA PRO A 70 -9.86 -5.20 -0.91
C PRO A 70 -9.60 -5.95 -2.20
N ARG A 71 -8.51 -5.60 -2.91
CA ARG A 71 -8.04 -6.43 -4.02
C ARG A 71 -7.41 -7.69 -3.46
N ARG A 72 -7.83 -8.84 -3.99
CA ARG A 72 -7.24 -10.16 -3.68
C ARG A 72 -6.16 -10.58 -4.67
N VAL A 73 -6.12 -9.93 -5.84
CA VAL A 73 -5.18 -10.27 -6.92
C VAL A 73 -4.67 -8.98 -7.54
N LEU A 74 -3.36 -8.90 -7.74
CA LEU A 74 -2.73 -7.84 -8.56
C LEU A 74 -2.98 -8.13 -10.05
N PRO A 75 -3.01 -7.10 -10.92
CA PRO A 75 -3.26 -7.32 -12.35
C PRO A 75 -2.31 -8.28 -13.07
N GLY A 76 -1.08 -8.47 -12.58
CA GLY A 76 -0.14 -9.48 -13.07
C GLY A 76 -0.43 -10.92 -12.60
N GLY A 77 -1.56 -11.16 -11.93
CA GLY A 77 -2.00 -12.48 -11.49
C GLY A 77 -1.50 -12.90 -10.09
N GLN A 78 -0.79 -12.03 -9.38
CA GLN A 78 -0.25 -12.35 -8.06
C GLN A 78 -1.34 -12.27 -6.99
N GLN A 79 -1.51 -13.34 -6.21
CA GLN A 79 -2.44 -13.39 -5.10
C GLN A 79 -1.93 -12.55 -3.93
N LEU A 80 -2.82 -11.73 -3.36
CA LEU A 80 -2.62 -10.90 -2.17
C LEU A 80 -3.29 -11.61 -0.99
N ASN A 81 -2.65 -12.68 -0.51
CA ASN A 81 -3.10 -13.44 0.66
C ASN A 81 -2.63 -12.80 1.96
#